data_AF-A0A4V1SBW2-F1
#
_entry.id   AF-A0A4V1SBW2-F1
#
_cell.length_a   1.000
_cell.length_b   1.000
_cell.length_c   1.000
_cell.angle_alpha   90.00
_cell.angle_beta   90.00
_cell.angle_gamma   90.00
#
_symmetry.space_group_name_H-M   'P 1'
#
loop_
_entity.id
_entity.type
_entity.pdbx_description
1 polymer ?
#
loop_
_entity_poly.entity_id
_entity_poly.type
_entity_poly.pdbx_seq_one_letter_code
_entity_poly.pdbx_strand_id
1 'polypeptide(L)'
;MTDQFQLTDDQLAIQDMARKFTADRITPFAAEWDEKHHYPVDVWKAAGELGFGAIYVAEESGGIGLGRMEAALIMEAMAYGCPATSAYISIHNMATWMIDRFGGAEIKARFLPDLVSMDK
;
A
#
# COMPACT_ATOMS: atom_id res chain seq x y z
N MET A 1 -18.86 24.32 -0.01
CA MET A 1 -17.50 24.64 0.47
C MET A 1 -17.08 23.48 1.34
N THR A 2 -16.18 22.65 0.85
CA THR A 2 -15.51 21.65 1.68
C THR A 2 -14.58 22.41 2.62
N ASP A 3 -14.64 22.11 3.92
CA ASP A 3 -13.74 22.68 4.92
C ASP A 3 -12.27 22.34 4.57
N GLN A 4 -11.31 23.17 4.96
CA GLN A 4 -9.89 23.07 4.54
C GLN A 4 -9.27 21.70 4.84
N PHE A 5 -9.78 21.00 5.85
CA PHE A 5 -9.28 19.70 6.31
C PHE A 5 -10.20 18.53 5.98
N GLN A 6 -11.31 18.76 5.29
CA GLN A 6 -12.19 17.68 4.87
C GLN A 6 -11.56 16.91 3.71
N LEU A 7 -11.59 15.59 3.85
CA LEU A 7 -11.22 14.69 2.77
C LEU A 7 -12.18 14.86 1.58
N THR A 8 -11.66 14.67 0.37
CA THR A 8 -12.50 14.56 -0.82
C THR A 8 -13.30 13.26 -0.80
N ASP A 9 -14.34 13.18 -1.63
CA ASP A 9 -15.13 11.95 -1.78
C ASP A 9 -14.26 10.76 -2.21
N ASP A 10 -13.28 10.99 -3.10
CA ASP A 10 -12.31 9.97 -3.53
C ASP A 10 -11.40 9.52 -2.36
N GLN A 11 -10.91 10.46 -1.56
CA GLN A 11 -10.10 10.15 -0.37
C GLN A 11 -10.89 9.38 0.68
N LEU A 12 -12.17 9.72 0.88
CA LEU A 12 -13.07 8.98 1.76
C LEU A 12 -13.28 7.55 1.25
N ALA A 13 -13.51 7.37 -0.05
CA ALA A 13 -13.66 6.06 -0.67
C ALA A 13 -12.39 5.20 -0.50
N ILE A 14 -11.21 5.80 -0.70
CA ILE A 14 -9.91 5.13 -0.48
C ILE A 14 -9.73 4.74 0.99
N GLN A 15 -10.04 5.64 1.92
CA GLN A 15 -9.95 5.35 3.36
C GLN A 15 -10.88 4.20 3.75
N ASP A 16 -12.13 4.20 3.26
CA ASP A 16 -13.10 3.14 3.54
C ASP A 16 -12.69 1.79 2.94
N MET A 17 -12.14 1.79 1.73
CA MET A 17 -11.58 0.59 1.12
C MET A 17 -10.42 0.02 1.95
N ALA A 18 -9.48 0.86 2.37
CA ALA A 18 -8.34 0.44 3.19
C ALA A 18 -8.78 -0.07 4.58
N ARG A 19 -9.79 0.58 5.20
CA ARG A 19 -10.38 0.12 6.46
C ARG A 19 -11.03 -1.25 6.34
N LYS A 20 -11.83 -1.49 5.31
CA LYS A 20 -12.47 -2.79 5.05
C LYS A 20 -11.43 -3.87 4.82
N PHE A 21 -10.44 -3.61 3.94
CA PHE A 21 -9.34 -4.55 3.71
C PHE A 21 -8.61 -4.90 5.02
N THR A 22 -8.32 -3.90 5.85
CA THR A 22 -7.63 -4.11 7.13
C THR A 22 -8.49 -4.95 8.09
N ALA A 23 -9.77 -4.60 8.25
CA ALA A 23 -10.69 -5.31 9.13
C ALA A 23 -10.88 -6.79 8.73
N ASP A 24 -10.91 -7.06 7.43
CA ASP A 24 -11.19 -8.41 6.91
C ASP A 24 -9.93 -9.27 6.79
N ARG A 25 -8.79 -8.67 6.41
CA ARG A 25 -7.58 -9.41 6.00
C ARG A 25 -6.42 -9.32 6.99
N ILE A 26 -6.41 -8.32 7.88
CA ILE A 26 -5.27 -8.05 8.77
C ILE A 26 -5.66 -8.23 10.24
N THR A 27 -6.64 -7.44 10.72
CA THR A 27 -6.99 -7.35 12.13
C THR A 27 -7.27 -8.70 12.81
N PRO A 28 -8.00 -9.66 12.19
CA PRO A 28 -8.32 -10.93 12.84
C PRO A 28 -7.08 -11.80 13.13
N PHE A 29 -5.99 -11.59 12.40
CA PHE A 29 -4.80 -12.46 12.42
C PHE A 29 -3.57 -11.81 13.03
N ALA A 30 -3.58 -10.48 13.21
CA ALA A 30 -2.43 -9.68 13.61
C ALA A 30 -1.70 -10.20 14.87
N ALA A 31 -2.45 -10.59 15.91
CA ALA A 31 -1.87 -11.08 17.16
C ALA A 31 -1.15 -12.43 17.00
N GLU A 32 -1.74 -13.35 16.22
CA GLU A 32 -1.12 -14.64 15.94
C GLU A 32 0.14 -14.47 15.07
N TRP A 33 0.10 -13.57 14.09
CA TRP A 33 1.25 -13.30 13.24
C TRP A 33 2.42 -12.73 14.04
N ASP A 34 2.16 -11.83 14.97
CA ASP A 34 3.17 -11.28 15.88
C ASP A 34 3.81 -12.38 16.72
N GLU A 35 3.01 -13.19 17.42
CA GLU A 35 3.49 -14.29 18.25
C GLU A 35 4.33 -15.29 17.46
N LYS A 36 3.88 -15.63 16.23
CA LYS A 36 4.50 -16.66 15.40
C LYS A 36 5.53 -16.13 14.40
N HIS A 37 5.80 -14.82 14.39
CA HIS A 37 6.67 -14.18 13.39
C HIS A 37 6.26 -14.53 11.95
N HIS A 38 4.95 -14.59 11.70
CA HIS A 38 4.40 -15.00 10.42
C HIS A 38 4.50 -13.88 9.38
N TYR A 39 4.93 -14.23 8.17
CA TYR A 39 4.96 -13.31 7.03
C TYR A 39 3.76 -13.58 6.11
N PRO A 40 2.74 -12.71 6.07
CA PRO A 40 1.44 -13.00 5.43
C PRO A 40 1.46 -12.71 3.92
N VAL A 41 2.06 -13.61 3.13
CA VAL A 41 2.22 -13.47 1.66
C VAL A 41 0.88 -13.29 0.93
N ASP A 42 -0.16 -13.99 1.37
CA ASP A 42 -1.50 -13.91 0.78
C ASP A 42 -2.16 -12.54 0.98
N VAL A 43 -1.85 -11.86 2.08
CA VAL A 43 -2.30 -10.48 2.35
C VAL A 43 -1.56 -9.50 1.44
N TRP A 44 -0.27 -9.71 1.18
CA TRP A 44 0.50 -8.86 0.27
C TRP A 44 0.02 -8.94 -1.17
N LYS A 45 -0.24 -10.16 -1.66
CA LYS A 45 -0.83 -10.36 -2.98
C LYS A 45 -2.19 -9.65 -3.09
N ALA A 46 -3.05 -9.81 -2.08
CA ALA A 46 -4.35 -9.13 -2.04
C ALA A 46 -4.22 -7.59 -1.95
N ALA A 47 -3.21 -7.07 -1.23
CA ALA A 47 -2.91 -5.65 -1.20
C ALA A 47 -2.42 -5.13 -2.57
N GLY A 48 -1.61 -5.92 -3.29
CA GLY A 48 -1.17 -5.64 -4.65
C GLY A 48 -2.34 -5.53 -5.65
N GLU A 49 -3.34 -6.42 -5.54
CA GLU A 49 -4.57 -6.37 -6.35
C GLU A 49 -5.38 -5.07 -6.14
N LEU A 50 -5.27 -4.45 -4.97
CA LEU A 50 -5.87 -3.13 -4.66
C LEU A 50 -4.97 -1.94 -5.03
N GLY A 51 -3.77 -2.19 -5.56
CA GLY A 51 -2.77 -1.16 -5.90
C GLY A 51 -1.97 -0.64 -4.69
N PHE A 52 -2.11 -1.23 -3.51
CA PHE A 52 -1.42 -0.77 -2.29
C PHE A 52 0.09 -1.03 -2.31
N GLY A 53 0.60 -1.86 -3.22
CA GLY A 53 2.04 -2.05 -3.44
C GLY A 53 2.74 -0.89 -4.14
N ALA A 54 1.98 -0.02 -4.82
CA ALA A 54 2.54 1.02 -5.69
C ALA A 54 1.65 2.28 -5.73
N ILE A 55 1.29 2.77 -4.55
CA ILE A 55 0.31 3.84 -4.34
C ILE A 55 0.70 5.13 -5.08
N TYR A 56 1.93 5.58 -4.90
CA TYR A 56 2.43 6.85 -5.44
C TYR A 56 3.54 6.64 -6.48
N VAL A 57 3.55 5.48 -7.12
CA VAL A 57 4.34 5.16 -8.31
C VAL A 57 3.55 5.63 -9.53
N ALA A 58 4.25 6.15 -10.54
CA ALA A 58 3.59 6.67 -11.73
C ALA A 58 2.82 5.57 -12.49
N GLU A 59 1.72 5.94 -13.13
CA GLU A 59 0.89 5.00 -13.91
C GLU A 59 1.68 4.37 -15.07
N GLU A 60 2.61 5.11 -15.70
CA GLU A 60 3.46 4.58 -16.78
C GLU A 60 4.40 3.46 -16.31
N SER A 61 4.64 3.42 -15.00
CA SER A 61 5.44 2.42 -14.30
C SER A 61 4.60 1.30 -13.69
N GLY A 62 3.29 1.29 -13.93
CA GLY A 62 2.32 0.31 -13.42
C GLY A 62 1.74 0.63 -12.04
N GLY A 63 2.11 1.76 -11.43
CA GLY A 63 1.50 2.22 -10.18
C GLY A 63 0.11 2.82 -10.39
N ILE A 64 -0.50 3.30 -9.30
CA ILE A 64 -1.83 3.93 -9.34
C ILE A 64 -1.80 5.46 -9.23
N GLY A 65 -0.61 6.07 -9.26
CA GLY A 65 -0.44 7.52 -9.44
C GLY A 65 -1.04 8.41 -8.34
N LEU A 66 -1.39 7.86 -7.16
CA LEU A 66 -2.01 8.61 -6.08
C LEU A 66 -1.02 9.50 -5.33
N GLY A 67 -1.57 10.44 -4.55
CA GLY A 67 -0.82 11.40 -3.77
C GLY A 67 -0.39 10.89 -2.39
N ARG A 68 0.30 11.79 -1.67
CA ARG A 68 0.78 11.51 -0.31
C ARG A 68 -0.36 11.43 0.72
N MET A 69 -1.47 12.13 0.48
CA MET A 69 -2.62 12.10 1.38
C MET A 69 -3.30 10.73 1.33
N GLU A 70 -3.53 10.20 0.13
CA GLU A 70 -4.13 8.89 -0.08
C GLU A 70 -3.25 7.78 0.51
N ALA A 71 -1.94 7.87 0.30
CA ALA A 71 -0.97 6.97 0.92
C ALA A 71 -1.05 7.00 2.46
N ALA A 72 -1.17 8.19 3.05
CA ALA A 72 -1.31 8.34 4.50
C ALA A 72 -2.61 7.71 5.02
N LEU A 73 -3.73 7.89 4.32
CA LEU A 73 -5.03 7.30 4.69
C LEU A 73 -5.01 5.77 4.64
N ILE A 74 -4.38 5.19 3.61
CA ILE A 74 -4.21 3.74 3.48
C ILE A 74 -3.34 3.21 4.63
N MET A 75 -2.19 3.83 4.86
CA MET A 75 -1.26 3.39 5.91
C MET A 75 -1.84 3.57 7.31
N GLU A 76 -2.59 4.64 7.56
CA GLU A 76 -3.32 4.87 8.81
C GLU A 76 -4.34 3.76 9.06
N ALA A 77 -5.17 3.44 8.05
CA ALA A 77 -6.16 2.38 8.15
C ALA A 77 -5.50 1.02 8.44
N MET A 78 -4.41 0.67 7.73
CA MET A 78 -3.67 -0.57 7.98
C MET A 78 -3.01 -0.60 9.36
N ALA A 79 -2.46 0.53 9.82
CA ALA A 79 -1.80 0.61 11.12
C ALA A 79 -2.78 0.38 12.28
N TYR A 80 -4.05 0.72 12.10
CA TYR A 80 -5.10 0.40 13.07
C TYR A 80 -5.25 -1.11 13.30
N GLY A 81 -5.10 -1.94 12.25
CA GLY A 81 -5.16 -3.39 12.35
C GLY A 81 -3.85 -4.04 12.80
N CYS A 82 -2.74 -3.66 12.17
CA CYS A 82 -1.41 -4.13 12.54
C CYS A 82 -0.31 -3.12 12.14
N PRO A 83 0.33 -2.43 13.10
CA PRO A 83 1.38 -1.45 12.80
C PRO A 83 2.55 -2.02 11.98
N ALA A 84 2.95 -3.27 12.24
CA ALA A 84 4.03 -3.93 11.50
C ALA A 84 3.69 -4.10 10.01
N THR A 85 2.44 -4.45 9.69
CA THR A 85 2.01 -4.60 8.30
C THR A 85 1.96 -3.27 7.54
N SER A 86 1.50 -2.21 8.21
CA SER A 86 1.50 -0.85 7.64
C SER A 86 2.92 -0.35 7.40
N ALA A 87 3.83 -0.59 8.35
CA ALA A 87 5.24 -0.24 8.20
C ALA A 87 5.89 -0.96 7.01
N TYR A 88 5.59 -2.25 6.82
CA TYR A 88 6.05 -3.00 5.65
C TYR A 88 5.56 -2.38 4.33
N ILE A 89 4.26 -2.10 4.21
CA ILE A 89 3.69 -1.45 3.01
C ILE A 89 4.31 -0.08 2.75
N SER A 90 4.59 0.70 3.80
CA SER A 90 5.27 1.99 3.68
C SER A 90 6.68 1.86 3.11
N ILE A 91 7.48 0.92 3.64
CA ILE A 91 8.85 0.66 3.17
C ILE A 91 8.85 0.11 1.74
N HIS A 92 7.93 -0.80 1.43
CA HIS A 92 7.76 -1.36 0.09
C HIS A 92 7.46 -0.27 -0.95
N ASN A 93 6.50 0.61 -0.65
CA ASN A 93 6.18 1.75 -1.52
C ASN A 93 7.36 2.71 -1.67
N MET A 94 8.13 2.95 -0.59
CA MET A 94 9.32 3.80 -0.65
C MET A 94 10.36 3.22 -1.61
N ALA A 95 10.67 1.93 -1.51
CA ALA A 95 11.63 1.27 -2.39
C ALA A 95 11.17 1.27 -3.86
N THR A 96 9.90 0.95 -4.09
CA THR A 96 9.31 0.92 -5.44
C THR A 96 9.29 2.30 -6.08
N TRP A 97 8.92 3.32 -5.32
CA TRP A 97 8.97 4.71 -5.79
C TRP A 97 10.38 5.20 -6.05
N MET A 98 11.39 4.79 -5.28
CA MET A 98 12.78 5.16 -5.57
C MET A 98 13.23 4.61 -6.93
N ILE A 99 12.86 3.37 -7.26
CA ILE A 99 13.15 2.77 -8.56
C ILE A 99 12.40 3.48 -9.68
N ASP A 100 11.11 3.76 -9.48
CA ASP A 100 10.34 4.53 -10.47
C ASP A 100 10.90 5.95 -10.65
N ARG A 101 11.23 6.65 -9.57
CA ARG A 101 11.62 8.06 -9.68
C ARG A 101 13.03 8.25 -10.21
N PHE A 102 13.96 7.38 -9.82
CA PHE A 102 15.39 7.58 -10.06
C PHE A 102 16.06 6.45 -10.85
N GLY A 103 15.38 5.32 -11.05
CA GLY A 103 15.92 4.19 -11.81
C GLY A 103 15.98 4.47 -13.31
N GLY A 104 17.04 4.00 -13.95
CA GLY A 104 17.12 3.94 -15.41
C GLY A 104 16.17 2.89 -15.99
N ALA A 105 15.95 2.93 -17.31
CA ALA A 105 14.99 2.06 -18.01
C ALA A 105 15.21 0.56 -17.72
N GLU A 106 16.47 0.11 -17.67
CA GLU A 106 16.80 -1.30 -17.38
C GLU A 106 16.41 -1.71 -15.96
N ILE A 107 16.69 -0.87 -14.96
CA ILE A 107 16.34 -1.14 -13.55
C ILE A 107 14.82 -1.14 -13.38
N LYS A 108 14.14 -0.18 -13.98
CA LYS A 108 12.67 -0.12 -13.98
C LYS A 108 12.05 -1.39 -14.56
N ALA A 109 12.46 -1.77 -15.77
CA ALA A 109 11.95 -2.95 -16.47
C ALA A 109 12.23 -4.25 -15.70
N ARG A 110 13.35 -4.32 -14.97
CA ARG A 110 13.72 -5.50 -14.19
C ARG A 110 12.90 -5.66 -12.91
N PHE A 111 12.62 -4.58 -12.19
CA PHE A 111 12.11 -4.67 -10.81
C PHE A 111 10.66 -4.23 -10.64
N LEU A 112 10.19 -3.21 -11.37
CA LEU A 112 8.85 -2.66 -11.15
C LEU A 112 7.72 -3.67 -11.37
N PRO A 113 7.73 -4.55 -12.40
CA PRO A 113 6.65 -5.51 -12.60
C PRO A 113 6.37 -6.41 -11.39
N ASP A 114 7.44 -6.83 -10.69
CA ASP A 114 7.34 -7.68 -9.51
C ASP A 114 6.94 -6.87 -8.26
N LEU A 115 7.49 -5.66 -8.11
CA LEU A 115 7.21 -4.81 -6.95
C LEU A 115 5.78 -4.24 -6.96
N VAL A 116 5.26 -3.89 -8.13
CA VAL A 116 3.92 -3.34 -8.29
C VAL A 116 2.85 -4.38 -7.96
N SER A 117 3.03 -5.62 -8.43
CA SER A 117 2.06 -6.70 -8.25
C SER A 117 2.10 -7.32 -6.85
N MET A 118 3.22 -7.21 -6.13
CA MET A 118 3.46 -7.89 -4.85
C MET A 118 3.28 -9.42 -4.94
N ASP A 119 3.59 -10.01 -6.10
CA ASP A 119 3.38 -11.44 -6.38
C ASP A 119 4.51 -12.35 -5.83
N LYS A 120 5.60 -11.78 -5.30
CA LYS A 120 6.81 -12.49 -4.87
C LYS A 120 7.28 -12.05 -3.50
#